data_AF-A0A940HT02-F1
#
_entry.id   AF-A0A940HT02-F1
#
_cell.length_a   1.000
_cell.length_b   1.000
_cell.length_c   1.000
_cell.angle_alpha   90.00
_cell.angle_beta   90.00
_cell.angle_gamma   90.00
#
_symmetry.space_group_name_H-M   'P 1'
#
loop_
_entity.id
_entity.type
_entity.pdbx_description
1 polymer ?
#
loop_
_entity_poly.entity_id
_entity_poly.type
_entity_poly.pdbx_seq_one_letter_code
_entity_poly.pdbx_strand_id
1 'polypeptide(L)' 'DTLEIMGKVTENDNRNSISISAESREEADKLFHGLSAGGNIEMPIADGPWGAYFGMFTDKYGIQWMVEHTPSTKA' A
#
# COMPACT_ATOMS: atom_id res chain seq x y z
N ASP A 1 -38.19 15.10 7.93
CA ASP A 1 -37.17 14.16 8.41
C ASP A 1 -36.44 13.57 7.21
N THR A 2 -35.26 14.09 6.86
CA THR A 2 -34.59 13.75 5.58
C THR A 2 -33.11 13.38 5.76
N LEU A 3 -32.77 12.62 6.79
CA LEU A 3 -31.37 12.25 7.08
C LEU A 3 -31.16 10.73 7.26
N GLU A 4 -31.91 9.90 6.54
CA GLU A 4 -31.75 8.43 6.59
C GLU A 4 -31.19 7.82 5.28
N ILE A 5 -30.83 8.64 4.28
CA ILE A 5 -30.34 8.18 2.97
C ILE A 5 -28.81 8.18 2.86
N MET A 6 -28.10 8.67 3.88
CA MET A 6 -26.64 8.62 3.93
C MET A 6 -26.27 7.35 4.68
N GLY A 7 -26.08 6.27 3.91
CA GLY A 7 -25.68 4.95 4.42
C GLY A 7 -24.60 5.09 5.50
N LYS A 8 -24.84 4.42 6.62
CA LYS A 8 -23.98 4.38 7.81
C LYS A 8 -22.52 4.30 7.39
N VAL A 9 -21.81 5.44 7.46
CA VAL A 9 -20.35 5.45 7.32
C VAL A 9 -19.85 4.68 8.53
N THR A 10 -19.58 3.41 8.31
CA THR A 10 -19.00 2.55 9.32
C THR A 10 -17.58 3.05 9.50
N GLU A 11 -17.13 3.29 10.73
CA GLU A 11 -15.76 3.71 11.07
C GLU A 11 -14.68 2.71 10.57
N ASN A 12 -15.11 1.57 10.01
CA ASN A 12 -14.30 0.55 9.37
C ASN A 12 -14.20 0.70 7.84
N ASP A 13 -14.89 1.69 7.24
CA ASP A 13 -14.72 2.09 5.83
C ASP A 13 -13.47 2.98 5.73
N ASN A 14 -12.33 2.45 6.18
CA ASN A 14 -11.03 3.10 6.12
C ASN A 14 -10.56 3.12 4.66
N ARG A 15 -11.06 4.10 3.90
CA ARG A 15 -10.73 4.43 2.50
C ARG A 15 -9.29 4.95 2.32
N ASN A 16 -8.35 4.53 3.14
CA ASN A 16 -7.00 5.08 3.17
C ASN A 16 -5.99 4.00 2.77
N SER A 17 -6.02 3.60 1.50
CA SER A 17 -4.96 2.80 0.89
C SER A 17 -3.94 3.75 0.27
N ILE A 18 -2.68 3.67 0.71
CA ILE A 18 -1.59 4.52 0.22
C ILE A 18 -0.72 3.69 -0.72
N SER A 19 -0.57 4.13 -1.96
CA SER A 19 0.39 3.56 -2.90
C SER A 19 1.65 4.43 -2.98
N ILE A 20 2.82 3.80 -2.86
CA ILE A 20 4.12 4.44 -3.03
C ILE A 20 4.80 3.84 -4.23
N SER A 21 5.09 4.67 -5.23
CA SER A 21 5.95 4.31 -6.35
C SER A 21 7.40 4.69 -6.00
N ALA A 22 8.22 3.70 -5.66
CA ALA A 22 9.62 3.91 -5.34
C ALA A 22 10.46 4.09 -6.62
N GLU A 23 11.44 4.99 -6.57
CA GLU A 23 12.36 5.25 -7.68
C GLU A 23 13.44 4.17 -7.84
N SER A 24 13.65 3.35 -6.81
CA SER A 24 14.65 2.29 -6.78
C SER A 24 14.20 1.12 -5.92
N ARG A 25 14.68 -0.09 -6.23
CA ARG A 25 14.40 -1.30 -5.45
C ARG A 25 14.84 -1.18 -3.98
N GLU A 26 15.99 -0.56 -3.73
CA GLU A 26 16.51 -0.33 -2.37
C GLU A 26 15.61 0.60 -1.56
N GLU A 27 15.09 1.67 -2.17
CA GLU A 27 14.14 2.57 -1.52
C GLU A 27 12.80 1.87 -1.27
N ALA A 28 12.33 1.04 -2.21
CA ALA A 28 11.12 0.24 -2.04
C ALA A 28 11.24 -0.73 -0.85
N ASP A 29 12.38 -1.41 -0.74
CA ASP A 29 12.68 -2.32 0.38
C ASP A 29 12.74 -1.58 1.71
N LYS A 30 13.42 -0.43 1.74
CA LYS A 30 13.52 0.42 2.94
C LYS A 30 12.17 0.96 3.40
N LEU A 31 11.33 1.42 2.47
CA LEU A 31 9.97 1.88 2.75
C LEU A 31 9.10 0.73 3.26
N PHE A 32 9.15 -0.42 2.58
CA PHE A 32 8.42 -1.61 2.95
C PHE A 32 8.82 -2.10 4.35
N HIS A 33 10.12 -2.25 4.63
CA HIS A 33 10.63 -2.68 5.93
C HIS A 33 10.35 -1.65 7.04
N GLY A 34 10.47 -0.36 6.75
CA GLY A 34 10.23 0.71 7.72
C GLY A 34 8.76 0.85 8.11
N LEU A 35 7.86 0.77 7.13
CA LEU A 35 6.42 0.92 7.35
C LEU A 35 5.73 -0.38 7.77
N SER A 36 6.24 -1.54 7.35
CA SER A 36 5.74 -2.85 7.83
C SER A 36 6.18 -3.16 9.27
N ALA A 37 7.10 -2.38 9.84
CA ALA A 37 7.58 -2.55 11.21
C ALA A 37 6.43 -2.36 12.23
N GLY A 38 5.87 -3.49 12.69
CA GLY A 38 4.74 -3.54 13.61
C GLY A 38 3.37 -3.67 12.93
N GLY A 39 3.35 -3.74 11.59
CA GLY A 39 2.16 -4.05 10.80
C GLY A 39 2.03 -5.54 10.48
N ASN A 40 1.03 -5.87 9.67
CA ASN A 40 0.84 -7.17 9.06
C ASN A 40 1.23 -7.13 7.58
N ILE A 41 2.22 -7.94 7.19
CA ILE A 41 2.60 -8.09 5.79
C ILE A 41 1.59 -9.01 5.11
N GLU A 42 0.84 -8.49 4.14
CA GLU A 42 -0.10 -9.30 3.34
C GLU A 42 0.62 -9.94 2.15
N MET A 43 1.43 -9.14 1.45
CA MET A 43 2.27 -9.55 0.35
C MET A 43 3.68 -8.98 0.54
N PRO A 44 4.69 -9.84 0.77
CA PRO A 44 6.07 -9.38 0.82
C PRO A 44 6.46 -8.75 -0.51
N ILE A 45 7.29 -7.70 -0.46
CA ILE A 45 7.76 -7.04 -1.67
C ILE A 45 8.63 -7.97 -2.51
N ALA A 46 8.19 -8.25 -3.73
CA ALA A 46 8.78 -9.26 -4.60
C ALA A 46 8.88 -8.78 -6.04
N ASP A 47 9.82 -9.38 -6.77
CA ASP A 47 10.01 -9.15 -8.20
C ASP A 47 8.91 -9.89 -8.99
N GLY A 48 8.07 -9.12 -9.68
CA GLY A 48 7.06 -9.64 -10.58
C GLY A 48 7.63 -10.04 -11.94
N PRO A 49 6.88 -10.82 -12.74
CA PRO A 49 7.36 -11.38 -14.01
C PRO A 49 7.76 -10.35 -15.09
N TRP A 50 7.49 -9.07 -14.85
CA TRP A 50 7.76 -7.96 -15.78
C TRP A 50 8.82 -6.98 -15.26
N GLY A 51 9.57 -7.34 -14.22
CA GLY A 51 10.50 -6.43 -13.53
C GLY A 51 9.78 -5.35 -12.71
N ALA A 52 8.49 -5.54 -12.46
CA ALA A 52 7.71 -4.73 -11.54
C ALA A 52 7.93 -5.28 -10.13
N TYR A 53 8.52 -4.49 -9.25
CA TYR A 53 8.70 -4.84 -7.86
C TYR A 53 7.46 -4.39 -7.09
N PHE A 54 6.72 -5.29 -6.44
CA PHE A 54 5.45 -4.94 -5.80
C PHE A 54 5.31 -5.65 -4.45
N GLY A 55 4.74 -4.96 -3.47
CA GLY A 55 4.43 -5.49 -2.14
C GLY A 55 3.27 -4.74 -1.49
N MET A 56 2.63 -5.40 -0.53
CA MET A 56 1.44 -4.89 0.15
C MET A 56 1.47 -5.28 1.62
N PHE A 57 1.20 -4.33 2.51
CA PHE A 57 1.13 -4.58 3.94
C PHE A 57 0.14 -3.63 4.59
N THR A 58 -0.35 -4.01 5.76
CA THR A 58 -1.17 -3.15 6.60
C THR A 58 -0.31 -2.72 7.78
N ASP A 59 -0.20 -1.43 8.04
CA ASP A 59 0.59 -0.97 9.19
C ASP A 59 -0.19 -1.17 10.52
N LYS A 60 0.47 -0.94 11.66
CA LYS A 60 -0.15 -1.04 13.00
C LYS A 60 -1.36 -0.13 13.23
N TYR A 61 -1.49 0.96 12.46
CA TYR A 61 -2.63 1.88 12.49
C TYR A 61 -3.80 1.39 11.63
N GLY A 62 -3.67 0.25 10.94
CA GLY A 62 -4.70 -0.29 10.06
C GLY A 62 -4.73 0.35 8.68
N ILE A 63 -3.69 1.10 8.29
CA ILE A 63 -3.59 1.71 6.95
C ILE A 63 -3.01 0.68 6.01
N GLN A 64 -3.64 0.52 4.85
CA GLN A 64 -3.17 -0.36 3.80
C GLN A 64 -2.12 0.38 2.96
N TRP A 65 -0.93 -0.19 2.85
CA TRP A 65 0.17 0.34 2.06
C TRP A 65 0.48 -0.61 0.91
N MET A 66 0.66 -0.03 -0.27
CA MET A 66 1.14 -0.72 -1.46
C MET A 66 2.44 -0.05 -1.88
N VAL A 67 3.51 -0.82 -2.02
CA VAL A 67 4.80 -0.32 -2.48
C VAL A 67 5.07 -0.97 -3.82
N GLU A 68 5.21 -0.16 -4.86
CA GLU A 68 5.55 -0.60 -6.19
C GLU A 68 6.81 0.11 -6.70
N HIS A 69 7.63 -0.57 -7.47
CA HIS A 69 8.72 0.01 -8.22
C HIS A 69 8.66 -0.59 -9.63
N THR A 70 8.27 0.24 -10.58
CA THR A 70 8.36 -0.06 -11.99
C THR A 70 9.54 0.72 -12.55
N PRO A 71 10.52 0.08 -13.20
CA PRO A 71 11.50 0.81 -13.98
C PRO A 71 10.73 1.45 -15.14
N SER A 72 10.41 2.74 -14.99
CA SER A 72 9.77 3.52 -16.03
C SER A 72 10.76 3.64 -17.18
N THR A 73 10.75 2.68 -18.10
CA THR A 73 11.23 2.91 -19.46
C THR A 73 10.30 3.94 -20.05
N LYS A 74 10.62 5.20 -19.80
CA LYS A 74 10.05 6.35 -20.50
C LYS A 74 10.34 6.10 -21.99
N ALA A 75 9.31 5.68 -22.71
CA ALA A 75 9.35 5.52 -24.17
C ALA A 75 9.60 6.87 -24.85
#